data_AF-A0AB73K748-F1
#
_entry.id   AF-A0AB73K748-F1
#
_cell.length_a   1.000
_cell.length_b   1.000
_cell.length_c   1.000
_cell.angle_alpha   90.00
_cell.angle_beta   90.00
_cell.angle_gamma   90.00
#
_symmetry.space_group_name_H-M   'P 1'
#
loop_
_entity.id
_entity.type
_entity.pdbx_description
1 polymer ?
#
loop_
_entity_poly.entity_id
_entity_poly.type
_entity_poly.pdbx_seq_one_letter_code
_entity_poly.pdbx_strand_id
1 'polypeptide(L)'
;MLFSSLGIGIYLIYNYLEFGSFFGEHIRSSPSLDSLWKHTLDNLLGVVNVVNPIFSIKILEPASVIIFLMIGILLIDLFFLISYIWFYRMPFKGKVTTFHQLLLTIGCVYLILMFISEFTQGIESLNTRMLAPASFCFCFSFLILFFKTYSNKLHYIFMLSILSLAINIIYQLKSPVNYLSYRSKVIKILKERKNLKYFLNDTGNDHVSIYKIPLLNKKFEYFHPYLQSGYINSNIVRSINPDIQTIQKDNSITNKSLILYNSEIK
;
A
#
# COMPACT_ATOMS: atom_id res chain seq x y z
N MET A 1 -14.60 -20.68 -12.20
CA MET A 1 -13.12 -20.67 -12.26
C MET A 1 -12.61 -20.73 -13.69
N LEU A 2 -12.99 -21.73 -14.48
CA LEU A 2 -12.60 -21.83 -15.90
C LEU A 2 -12.82 -20.53 -16.69
N PHE A 3 -14.03 -19.94 -16.65
CA PHE A 3 -14.30 -18.67 -17.35
C PHE A 3 -13.46 -17.48 -16.86
N SER A 4 -13.13 -17.44 -15.56
CA SER A 4 -12.29 -16.38 -15.01
C SER A 4 -10.82 -16.58 -15.40
N SER A 5 -10.30 -17.82 -15.41
CA SER A 5 -8.94 -18.07 -15.88
C SER A 5 -8.83 -17.83 -17.39
N LEU A 6 -9.87 -18.15 -18.16
CA LEU A 6 -9.95 -17.83 -19.59
C LEU A 6 -9.93 -16.32 -19.82
N GLY A 7 -10.72 -15.55 -19.07
CA GLY A 7 -10.73 -14.09 -19.16
C GLY A 7 -9.38 -13.46 -18.80
N ILE A 8 -8.74 -13.94 -17.73
CA ILE A 8 -7.38 -13.49 -17.34
C ILE A 8 -6.38 -13.87 -18.43
N GLY A 9 -6.45 -15.09 -18.95
CA GLY A 9 -5.56 -15.55 -20.03
C GLY A 9 -5.68 -14.71 -21.30
N ILE A 10 -6.90 -14.41 -21.75
CA ILE A 10 -7.15 -13.56 -22.92
C ILE A 10 -6.57 -12.16 -22.69
N TYR A 11 -6.77 -11.59 -21.50
CA TYR A 11 -6.22 -10.28 -21.15
C TYR A 11 -4.68 -10.26 -21.18
N LEU A 12 -4.04 -11.30 -20.64
CA LEU A 12 -2.57 -11.40 -20.64
C LEU A 12 -2.00 -11.59 -22.04
N ILE A 13 -2.66 -12.40 -22.87
CA ILE A 13 -2.28 -12.60 -24.27
C ILE A 13 -2.41 -11.28 -25.04
N TYR A 14 -3.53 -10.56 -24.88
CA TYR A 14 -3.72 -9.25 -25.49
C TYR A 14 -2.62 -8.25 -25.09
N ASN A 15 -2.32 -8.15 -23.79
CA ASN A 15 -1.26 -7.25 -23.31
C ASN A 15 0.12 -7.62 -23.86
N TYR A 16 0.44 -8.91 -23.93
CA TYR A 16 1.70 -9.36 -24.50
C TYR A 16 1.82 -9.01 -25.99
N LEU A 17 0.74 -9.17 -26.77
CA LEU A 17 0.74 -8.88 -28.20
C LEU A 17 0.80 -7.38 -28.51
N GLU A 18 0.08 -6.54 -27.77
CA GLU A 18 0.01 -5.08 -28.01
C GLU A 18 1.15 -4.30 -27.35
N PHE A 19 1.51 -4.65 -26.11
CA PHE A 19 2.47 -3.88 -25.29
C PHE A 19 3.80 -4.62 -25.08
N GLY A 20 3.99 -5.80 -25.68
CA GLY A 20 5.21 -6.60 -25.57
C GLY A 20 5.50 -7.10 -24.14
N SER A 21 4.57 -6.94 -23.21
CA SER A 21 4.70 -7.32 -21.80
C SER A 21 3.36 -7.77 -21.24
N PHE A 22 3.39 -8.73 -20.31
CA PHE A 22 2.17 -9.14 -19.62
C PHE A 22 1.62 -8.02 -18.71
N PHE A 23 2.50 -7.22 -18.10
CA PHE A 23 2.16 -6.23 -17.08
C PHE A 23 2.99 -4.92 -17.12
N GLY A 24 3.67 -4.58 -18.22
CA GLY A 24 4.49 -3.35 -18.31
C GLY A 24 5.82 -3.43 -17.55
N GLU A 25 6.37 -4.64 -17.39
CA GLU A 25 7.58 -4.93 -16.60
C GLU A 25 8.83 -4.20 -17.11
N HIS A 26 8.87 -3.86 -18.40
CA HIS A 26 9.96 -3.14 -19.05
C HIS A 26 10.26 -1.75 -18.47
N ILE A 27 9.34 -1.19 -17.69
CA ILE A 27 9.43 0.15 -17.08
C ILE A 27 9.97 0.07 -15.64
N ARG A 28 10.10 -1.14 -15.06
CA ARG A 28 10.48 -1.33 -13.66
C ARG A 28 11.99 -1.55 -13.53
N SER A 29 12.59 -0.86 -12.56
CA SER A 29 14.01 -0.98 -12.26
C SER A 29 14.36 -2.39 -11.77
N SER A 30 15.49 -2.92 -12.24
CA SER A 30 16.09 -4.14 -11.68
C SER A 30 16.33 -3.97 -10.18
N PRO A 31 16.02 -4.98 -9.33
CA PRO A 31 16.15 -4.87 -7.89
C PRO A 31 17.61 -4.60 -7.47
N SER A 32 17.81 -3.69 -6.53
CA SER A 32 19.12 -3.46 -5.90
C SER A 32 19.44 -4.64 -4.97
N LEU A 33 20.29 -5.57 -5.44
CA LEU A 33 20.68 -6.78 -4.71
C LEU A 33 21.50 -6.51 -3.44
N ASP A 34 21.97 -5.28 -3.24
CA ASP A 34 22.88 -4.90 -2.14
C ASP A 34 22.24 -4.98 -0.74
N SER A 35 20.92 -5.18 -0.62
CA SER A 35 20.23 -5.30 0.67
C SER A 35 19.20 -6.44 0.76
N LEU A 36 19.47 -7.58 0.09
CA LEU A 36 18.59 -8.76 0.08
C LEU A 36 18.09 -9.20 1.47
N TRP A 37 18.95 -9.14 2.49
CA TRP A 37 18.56 -9.51 3.86
C TRP A 37 17.47 -8.60 4.44
N LYS A 38 17.62 -7.29 4.24
CA LYS A 38 16.65 -6.30 4.71
C LYS A 38 15.31 -6.46 3.98
N HIS A 39 15.36 -6.62 2.67
CA HIS A 39 14.16 -6.89 1.86
C HIS A 39 13.44 -8.15 2.33
N THR A 40 14.17 -9.26 2.50
CA THR A 40 13.58 -10.53 2.95
C THR A 40 12.89 -10.40 4.31
N LEU A 41 13.50 -9.68 5.25
CA LEU A 41 12.90 -9.42 6.56
C LEU A 41 11.65 -8.55 6.45
N ASP A 42 11.73 -7.43 5.72
CA ASP A 42 10.58 -6.53 5.53
C ASP A 42 9.40 -7.26 4.88
N ASN A 43 9.68 -8.20 3.97
CA ASN A 43 8.65 -8.98 3.28
C ASN A 43 8.07 -10.07 4.14
N LEU A 44 8.90 -10.76 4.93
CA LEU A 44 8.42 -11.77 5.87
C LEU A 44 7.52 -11.12 6.92
N LEU A 45 7.88 -9.93 7.38
CA LEU A 45 7.05 -9.11 8.26
C LEU A 45 5.75 -8.66 7.56
N GLY A 46 5.83 -8.29 6.28
CA GLY A 46 4.66 -8.05 5.43
C GLY A 46 3.73 -9.26 5.31
N VAL A 47 4.27 -10.48 5.17
CA VAL A 47 3.48 -11.72 5.08
C VAL A 47 2.77 -12.05 6.40
N VAL A 48 3.39 -11.81 7.55
CA VAL A 48 2.74 -12.04 8.87
C VAL A 48 1.51 -11.14 9.04
N ASN A 49 1.55 -9.92 8.51
CA ASN A 49 0.42 -8.97 8.52
C ASN A 49 -0.82 -9.47 7.78
N VAL A 50 -0.71 -10.46 6.87
CA VAL A 50 -1.83 -10.99 6.08
C VAL A 50 -2.95 -11.52 6.98
N VAL A 51 -2.60 -12.03 8.14
CA VAL A 51 -3.54 -12.70 9.06
C VAL A 51 -4.18 -11.70 10.05
N ASN A 52 -3.70 -10.46 10.11
CA ASN A 52 -4.27 -9.44 10.99
C ASN A 52 -5.41 -8.66 10.29
N PRO A 53 -6.66 -8.77 10.77
CA PRO A 53 -7.81 -8.08 10.17
C PRO A 53 -8.00 -6.63 10.67
N ILE A 54 -7.18 -6.17 11.62
CA ILE A 54 -7.41 -4.91 12.35
C ILE A 54 -6.50 -3.79 11.81
N PHE A 55 -5.18 -3.97 11.84
CA PHE A 55 -4.21 -3.04 11.25
C PHE A 55 -3.13 -3.79 10.53
N SER A 56 -2.51 -3.13 9.57
CA SER A 56 -1.13 -3.46 9.25
C SER A 56 -0.37 -2.19 8.96
N ILE A 57 0.79 -2.13 9.60
CA ILE A 57 1.63 -0.95 9.64
C ILE A 57 2.91 -1.32 8.92
N LYS A 58 3.25 -0.48 7.93
CA LYS A 58 4.53 -0.58 7.25
C LYS A 58 5.63 -0.25 8.26
N ILE A 59 6.68 -1.07 8.27
CA ILE A 59 7.90 -0.79 8.99
C ILE A 59 8.55 0.43 8.32
N LEU A 60 8.36 1.61 8.92
CA LEU A 60 9.15 2.79 8.58
C LEU A 60 10.40 2.82 9.45
N GLU A 61 11.44 3.45 8.92
CA GLU A 61 12.80 3.45 9.44
C GLU A 61 12.89 3.60 10.98
N PRO A 62 13.85 2.90 11.61
CA PRO A 62 13.86 2.69 13.05
C PRO A 62 14.21 3.98 13.80
N ALA A 63 13.19 4.68 14.31
CA ALA A 63 13.33 5.54 15.49
C ALA A 63 12.99 4.73 16.75
N SER A 64 13.70 4.96 17.86
CA SER A 64 13.63 4.13 19.08
C SER A 64 12.22 3.92 19.65
N VAL A 65 11.36 4.95 19.60
CA VAL A 65 9.96 4.86 20.05
C VAL A 65 9.08 4.07 19.07
N ILE A 66 9.38 4.16 17.77
CA ILE A 66 8.65 3.44 16.71
C ILE A 66 8.95 1.93 16.81
N ILE A 67 10.17 1.54 17.19
CA ILE A 67 10.55 0.13 17.39
C ILE A 67 9.67 -0.57 18.43
N PHE A 68 9.39 0.06 19.58
CA PHE A 68 8.56 -0.55 20.62
C PHE A 68 7.12 -0.77 20.15
N LEU A 69 6.55 0.22 19.45
CA LEU A 69 5.22 0.11 18.85
C LEU A 69 5.19 -1.01 17.79
N MET A 70 6.22 -1.10 16.95
CA MET A 70 6.35 -2.15 15.92
C MET A 70 6.42 -3.55 16.52
N ILE A 71 7.19 -3.74 17.61
CA ILE A 71 7.23 -5.02 18.32
C ILE A 71 5.84 -5.36 18.88
N GLY A 72 5.15 -4.38 19.46
CA GLY A 72 3.78 -4.58 19.95
C GLY A 72 2.81 -5.03 18.85
N ILE A 73 2.88 -4.40 17.67
CA ILE A 73 2.05 -4.77 16.50
C ILE A 73 2.40 -6.17 16.00
N LEU A 74 3.70 -6.48 15.86
CA LEU A 74 4.15 -7.79 15.45
C LEU A 74 3.68 -8.90 16.40
N LEU A 75 3.66 -8.64 17.71
CA LEU A 75 3.12 -9.60 18.69
C LEU A 75 1.62 -9.80 18.50
N ILE A 76 0.86 -8.77 18.11
CA ILE A 76 -0.56 -8.89 17.77
C ILE A 76 -0.73 -9.71 16.49
N ASP A 77 0.05 -9.45 15.45
CA ASP A 77 0.00 -10.23 14.19
C ASP A 77 0.32 -11.71 14.44
N LEU A 78 1.35 -11.96 15.25
CA LEU A 78 1.77 -13.30 15.66
C LEU A 78 0.72 -13.98 16.54
N PHE A 79 0.02 -13.24 17.41
CA PHE A 79 -1.11 -13.75 18.16
C PHE A 79 -2.25 -14.19 17.23
N PHE A 80 -2.59 -13.41 16.20
CA PHE A 80 -3.59 -13.80 15.20
C PHE A 80 -3.14 -15.02 14.39
N LEU A 81 -1.87 -15.07 13.98
CA LEU A 81 -1.30 -16.22 13.26
C LEU A 81 -1.34 -17.50 14.11
N ILE A 82 -0.89 -17.44 15.37
CA ILE A 82 -0.92 -18.58 16.29
C ILE A 82 -2.37 -19.01 16.55
N SER A 83 -3.28 -18.05 16.76
CA SER A 83 -4.71 -18.33 16.91
C SER A 83 -5.23 -19.07 15.68
N TYR A 84 -4.91 -18.59 14.48
CA TYR A 84 -5.29 -19.22 13.22
C TYR A 84 -4.79 -20.68 13.13
N ILE A 85 -3.51 -20.92 13.45
CA ILE A 85 -2.91 -22.26 13.47
C ILE A 85 -3.60 -23.14 14.53
N TRP A 86 -3.90 -22.59 15.71
CA TRP A 86 -4.56 -23.32 16.79
C TRP A 86 -5.99 -23.73 16.42
N PHE A 87 -6.76 -22.82 15.82
CA PHE A 87 -8.10 -23.09 15.29
C PHE A 87 -8.08 -24.14 14.17
N TYR A 88 -7.02 -24.16 13.36
CA TYR A 88 -6.83 -25.16 12.31
C TYR A 88 -6.38 -26.52 12.87
N ARG A 89 -5.58 -26.51 13.95
CA ARG A 89 -5.10 -27.71 14.64
C ARG A 89 -6.15 -28.34 15.54
N MET A 90 -7.10 -27.59 16.10
CA MET A 90 -8.27 -28.13 16.80
C MET A 90 -9.07 -28.93 15.79
N PRO A 91 -8.91 -30.26 15.74
CA PRO A 91 -9.41 -31.03 14.64
C PRO A 91 -10.92 -31.07 14.80
N PHE A 92 -11.59 -30.56 13.78
CA PHE A 92 -12.91 -31.02 13.44
C PHE A 92 -12.97 -32.55 13.53
N LYS A 93 -13.88 -33.08 14.35
CA LYS A 93 -14.48 -34.40 14.14
C LYS A 93 -15.37 -34.45 12.88
N GLY A 94 -15.44 -33.37 12.08
CA GLY A 94 -16.27 -33.25 10.88
C GLY A 94 -15.52 -32.70 9.66
N LYS A 95 -15.55 -33.43 8.54
CA LYS A 95 -14.85 -33.15 7.28
C LYS A 95 -14.69 -31.65 6.97
N VAL A 96 -13.44 -31.21 6.81
CA VAL A 96 -13.11 -29.90 6.21
C VAL A 96 -13.81 -29.84 4.84
N THR A 97 -14.67 -28.84 4.65
CA THR A 97 -15.41 -28.68 3.39
C THR A 97 -14.45 -28.32 2.26
N THR A 98 -14.64 -28.90 1.07
CA THR A 98 -13.82 -28.64 -0.14
C THR A 98 -13.68 -27.14 -0.44
N PHE A 99 -14.72 -26.35 -0.19
CA PHE A 99 -14.70 -24.90 -0.31
C PHE A 99 -13.68 -24.20 0.61
N HIS A 100 -13.51 -24.70 1.84
CA HIS A 100 -12.56 -24.14 2.80
C HIS A 100 -11.11 -24.43 2.38
N GLN A 101 -10.85 -25.64 1.88
CA GLN A 101 -9.54 -25.99 1.30
C GLN A 101 -9.24 -25.11 0.09
N LEU A 102 -10.21 -24.88 -0.78
CA LEU A 102 -10.07 -24.00 -1.95
C LEU A 102 -9.66 -22.57 -1.55
N LEU A 103 -10.31 -21.98 -0.54
CA LEU A 103 -9.97 -20.64 -0.02
C LEU A 103 -8.53 -20.57 0.48
N LEU A 104 -8.11 -21.57 1.25
CA LEU A 104 -6.74 -21.69 1.75
C LEU A 104 -5.73 -21.82 0.61
N THR A 105 -6.01 -22.67 -0.37
CA THR A 105 -5.11 -22.87 -1.52
C THR A 105 -4.97 -21.57 -2.32
N ILE A 106 -6.07 -20.85 -2.59
CA ILE A 106 -6.01 -19.56 -3.30
C ILE A 106 -5.17 -18.55 -2.51
N GLY A 107 -5.41 -18.42 -1.20
CA GLY A 107 -4.66 -17.51 -0.34
C GLY A 107 -3.16 -17.81 -0.33
N CYS A 108 -2.79 -19.08 -0.13
CA CYS A 108 -1.39 -19.51 -0.10
C CYS A 108 -0.70 -19.33 -1.46
N VAL A 109 -1.35 -19.73 -2.57
CA VAL A 109 -0.78 -19.58 -3.91
C VAL A 109 -0.58 -18.11 -4.24
N TYR A 110 -1.56 -17.25 -3.92
CA TYR A 110 -1.42 -15.81 -4.12
C TYR A 110 -0.26 -15.23 -3.32
N LEU A 111 -0.11 -15.60 -2.04
CA LEU A 111 1.01 -15.13 -1.21
C LEU A 111 2.36 -15.51 -1.79
N ILE A 112 2.53 -16.78 -2.19
CA ILE A 112 3.79 -17.28 -2.75
C ILE A 112 4.11 -16.54 -4.05
N LEU A 113 3.12 -16.38 -4.94
CA LEU A 113 3.31 -15.66 -6.19
C LEU A 113 3.65 -14.18 -5.97
N MET A 114 2.98 -13.51 -5.04
CA MET A 114 3.28 -12.11 -4.70
C MET A 114 4.68 -11.96 -4.10
N PHE A 115 5.08 -12.88 -3.22
CA PHE A 115 6.42 -12.90 -2.66
C PHE A 115 7.48 -13.05 -3.76
N ILE A 116 7.31 -14.01 -4.67
CA ILE A 116 8.21 -14.19 -5.83
C ILE A 116 8.18 -12.96 -6.77
N SER A 117 7.00 -12.40 -7.02
CA SER A 117 6.83 -11.24 -7.90
C SER A 117 7.61 -10.02 -7.40
N GLU A 118 7.71 -9.83 -6.10
CA GLU A 118 8.47 -8.72 -5.54
C GLU A 118 9.98 -8.87 -5.80
N PHE A 119 10.54 -10.07 -5.56
CA PHE A 119 11.96 -10.35 -5.84
C PHE A 119 12.32 -10.21 -7.31
N THR A 120 11.39 -10.56 -8.20
CA THR A 120 11.61 -10.52 -9.65
C THR A 120 11.41 -9.13 -10.26
N GLN A 121 10.50 -8.32 -9.71
CA GLN A 121 10.07 -7.06 -10.32
C GLN A 121 10.49 -5.80 -9.54
N GLY A 122 11.29 -5.93 -8.46
CA GLY A 122 11.82 -4.79 -7.71
C GLY A 122 10.73 -3.86 -7.18
N ILE A 123 9.57 -4.43 -6.85
CA ILE A 123 8.39 -3.69 -6.38
C ILE A 123 8.67 -3.19 -4.95
N GLU A 124 7.97 -2.13 -4.53
CA GLU A 124 7.96 -1.71 -3.12
C GLU A 124 7.64 -2.90 -2.20
N SER A 125 8.28 -2.95 -1.02
CA SER A 125 8.09 -4.05 -0.06
C SER A 125 6.62 -4.37 0.19
N LEU A 126 6.30 -5.67 0.31
CA LEU A 126 4.92 -6.16 0.36
C LEU A 126 4.07 -5.38 1.36
N ASN A 127 3.10 -4.64 0.82
CA ASN A 127 2.20 -3.82 1.61
C ASN A 127 0.82 -4.50 1.78
N THR A 128 0.02 -3.95 2.69
CA THR A 128 -1.34 -4.41 2.96
C THR A 128 -2.24 -4.44 1.73
N ARG A 129 -2.06 -3.47 0.83
CA ARG A 129 -2.90 -3.35 -0.37
C ARG A 129 -2.62 -4.49 -1.33
N MET A 130 -1.36 -4.86 -1.48
CA MET A 130 -0.89 -5.98 -2.30
C MET A 130 -1.30 -7.33 -1.72
N LEU A 131 -1.36 -7.44 -0.39
CA LEU A 131 -1.68 -8.67 0.32
C LEU A 131 -3.17 -8.81 0.68
N ALA A 132 -3.99 -7.78 0.43
CA ALA A 132 -5.42 -7.77 0.76
C ALA A 132 -6.20 -8.97 0.17
N PRO A 133 -5.96 -9.44 -1.07
CA PRO A 133 -6.66 -10.60 -1.60
C PRO A 133 -6.40 -11.89 -0.81
N ALA A 134 -5.15 -12.12 -0.41
CA ALA A 134 -4.81 -13.25 0.46
C ALA A 134 -5.40 -13.08 1.86
N SER A 135 -5.29 -11.88 2.43
CA SER A 135 -5.83 -11.57 3.77
C SER A 135 -7.34 -11.83 3.84
N PHE A 136 -8.08 -11.45 2.80
CA PHE A 136 -9.51 -11.74 2.68
C PHE A 136 -9.80 -13.25 2.67
N CYS A 137 -9.04 -14.03 1.90
CA CYS A 137 -9.20 -15.49 1.85
C CYS A 137 -8.94 -16.14 3.22
N PHE A 138 -7.88 -15.73 3.92
CA PHE A 138 -7.55 -16.23 5.26
C PHE A 138 -8.58 -15.80 6.31
N CYS A 139 -9.02 -14.53 6.28
CA CYS A 139 -10.06 -14.03 7.19
C CYS A 139 -11.39 -14.75 6.97
N PHE A 140 -11.81 -14.95 5.73
CA PHE A 140 -13.07 -15.63 5.43
C PHE A 140 -13.00 -17.11 5.83
N SER A 141 -11.85 -17.75 5.57
CA SER A 141 -11.53 -19.09 6.05
C SER A 141 -11.61 -19.17 7.59
N PHE A 142 -11.03 -18.21 8.30
CA PHE A 142 -11.10 -18.10 9.77
C PHE A 142 -12.53 -17.95 10.28
N LEU A 143 -13.33 -17.07 9.66
CA LEU A 143 -14.72 -16.86 10.05
C LEU A 143 -15.52 -18.16 9.93
N ILE A 144 -15.37 -18.90 8.82
CA ILE A 144 -16.05 -20.19 8.64
C ILE A 144 -15.70 -21.16 9.78
N LEU A 145 -14.43 -21.21 10.20
CA LEU A 145 -14.00 -22.05 11.32
C LEU A 145 -14.61 -21.55 12.64
N PHE A 146 -14.55 -20.24 12.89
CA PHE A 146 -15.06 -19.66 14.12
C PHE A 146 -16.57 -19.89 14.28
N PHE A 147 -17.36 -19.63 13.24
CA PHE A 147 -18.81 -19.80 13.26
C PHE A 147 -19.23 -21.24 13.53
N LYS A 148 -18.49 -22.21 12.98
CA LYS A 148 -18.75 -23.64 13.21
C LYS A 148 -18.38 -24.08 14.63
N THR A 149 -17.27 -23.57 15.19
CA THR A 149 -16.79 -23.98 16.51
C THR A 149 -17.49 -23.25 17.65
N TYR A 150 -17.85 -21.98 17.45
CA TYR A 150 -18.36 -21.09 18.51
C TYR A 150 -19.56 -20.24 18.05
N SER A 151 -20.63 -20.90 17.59
CA SER A 151 -21.86 -20.22 17.14
C SER A 151 -22.42 -19.20 18.14
N ASN A 152 -22.35 -19.49 19.44
CA ASN A 152 -22.89 -18.59 20.49
C ASN A 152 -21.97 -17.39 20.85
N LYS A 153 -20.76 -17.31 20.30
CA LYS A 153 -19.75 -16.27 20.64
C LYS A 153 -19.65 -15.15 19.61
N LEU A 154 -20.72 -14.93 18.84
CA LEU A 154 -20.83 -13.91 17.80
C LEU A 154 -20.45 -12.49 18.24
N HIS A 155 -20.77 -12.14 19.49
CA HIS A 155 -20.48 -10.84 20.07
C HIS A 155 -18.99 -10.46 20.01
N TYR A 156 -18.07 -11.43 20.11
CA TYR A 156 -16.63 -11.16 20.02
C TYR A 156 -16.18 -10.76 18.60
N ILE A 157 -16.68 -11.45 17.56
CA ILE A 157 -16.40 -11.05 16.16
C ILE A 157 -16.99 -9.67 15.89
N PHE A 158 -18.21 -9.43 16.36
CA PHE A 158 -18.89 -8.15 16.15
C PHE A 158 -18.12 -6.99 16.81
N MET A 159 -17.70 -7.16 18.06
CA MET A 159 -16.86 -6.17 18.76
C MET A 159 -15.53 -5.93 18.04
N LEU A 160 -14.87 -6.99 17.57
CA LEU A 160 -13.61 -6.88 16.83
C LEU A 160 -13.79 -6.18 15.48
N SER A 161 -14.93 -6.39 14.82
CA SER A 161 -15.29 -5.73 13.57
C SER A 161 -15.56 -4.24 13.77
N ILE A 162 -16.30 -3.87 14.81
CA ILE A 162 -16.54 -2.46 15.18
C ILE A 162 -15.22 -1.78 15.55
N LEU A 163 -14.37 -2.45 16.32
CA LEU A 163 -13.05 -1.93 16.69
C LEU A 163 -12.17 -1.69 15.47
N SER A 164 -12.12 -2.67 14.55
CA SER A 164 -11.40 -2.54 13.27
C SER A 164 -11.93 -1.36 12.46
N LEU A 165 -13.26 -1.23 12.33
CA LEU A 165 -13.89 -0.13 11.60
C LEU A 165 -13.58 1.23 12.22
N ALA A 166 -13.73 1.37 13.55
CA ALA A 166 -13.50 2.63 14.25
C ALA A 166 -12.07 3.14 14.04
N ILE A 167 -11.08 2.27 14.19
CA ILE A 167 -9.68 2.69 14.07
C ILE A 167 -9.30 2.91 12.60
N ASN A 168 -9.84 2.14 11.64
CA ASN A 168 -9.64 2.44 10.23
C ASN A 168 -10.20 3.82 9.86
N ILE A 169 -11.36 4.20 10.40
CA ILE A 169 -11.91 5.55 10.24
C ILE A 169 -10.97 6.59 10.84
N ILE A 170 -10.49 6.40 12.07
CA ILE A 170 -9.55 7.33 12.72
C ILE A 170 -8.26 7.47 11.90
N TYR A 171 -7.73 6.37 11.38
CA TYR A 171 -6.53 6.37 10.54
C TYR A 171 -6.74 7.16 9.26
N GLN A 172 -7.88 6.97 8.58
CA GLN A 172 -8.23 7.71 7.37
C GLN A 172 -8.44 9.20 7.66
N LEU A 173 -9.08 9.54 8.79
CA LEU A 173 -9.27 10.93 9.23
C LEU A 173 -7.95 11.62 9.60
N LYS A 174 -6.92 10.87 10.02
CA LYS A 174 -5.59 11.39 10.35
C LYS A 174 -4.80 11.82 9.11
N SER A 175 -5.23 11.48 7.88
CA SER A 175 -4.57 11.96 6.66
C SER A 175 -4.60 13.50 6.63
N PRO A 176 -3.45 14.18 6.84
CA PRO A 176 -3.42 15.60 7.19
C PRO A 176 -3.72 16.53 6.00
N VAL A 177 -4.02 15.98 4.83
CA VAL A 177 -4.18 16.76 3.60
C VAL A 177 -5.49 16.39 2.94
N ASN A 178 -6.43 17.33 2.99
CA ASN A 178 -7.71 17.23 2.31
C ASN A 178 -7.49 17.29 0.78
N TYR A 179 -7.23 16.13 0.18
CA TYR A 179 -7.03 15.96 -1.26
C TYR A 179 -8.14 16.64 -2.07
N LEU A 180 -9.40 16.58 -1.61
CA LEU A 180 -10.53 17.19 -2.31
C LEU A 180 -10.44 18.71 -2.35
N SER A 181 -9.93 19.33 -1.28
CA SER A 181 -9.68 20.78 -1.21
C SER A 181 -8.57 21.22 -2.17
N TYR A 182 -7.45 20.48 -2.24
CA TYR A 182 -6.40 20.77 -3.23
C TYR A 182 -6.87 20.52 -4.66
N ARG A 183 -7.63 19.44 -4.88
CA ARG A 183 -8.17 19.10 -6.20
C ARG A 183 -9.14 20.16 -6.71
N SER A 184 -10.00 20.73 -5.87
CA SER A 184 -10.93 21.78 -6.30
C SER A 184 -10.18 23.05 -6.73
N LYS A 185 -9.11 23.43 -6.01
CA LYS A 185 -8.25 24.57 -6.36
C LYS A 185 -7.51 24.35 -7.68
N VAL A 186 -6.91 23.17 -7.88
CA VAL A 186 -6.22 22.82 -9.13
C VAL A 186 -7.19 22.83 -10.31
N ILE A 187 -8.39 22.23 -10.16
CA ILE A 187 -9.40 22.20 -11.23
C ILE A 187 -9.82 23.63 -11.63
N LYS A 188 -9.97 24.54 -10.67
CA LYS A 188 -10.34 25.93 -10.95
C LYS A 188 -9.29 26.59 -11.87
N ILE A 189 -8.01 26.43 -11.55
CA ILE A 189 -6.91 27.06 -12.30
C ILE A 189 -6.71 26.41 -13.67
N LEU A 190 -6.83 25.09 -13.77
CA LEU A 190 -6.77 24.39 -15.06
C LEU A 190 -7.92 24.78 -16.00
N LYS A 191 -9.07 25.19 -15.47
CA LYS A 191 -10.18 25.73 -16.26
C LYS A 191 -9.93 27.17 -16.73
N GLU A 192 -9.30 27.98 -15.87
CA GLU A 192 -8.98 29.39 -16.15
C GLU A 192 -7.80 29.53 -17.14
N ARG A 193 -6.79 28.65 -17.05
CA ARG A 193 -5.60 28.66 -17.91
C ARG A 193 -5.64 27.51 -18.92
N LYS A 194 -5.83 27.85 -20.19
CA LYS A 194 -5.75 26.91 -21.31
C LYS A 194 -4.31 26.83 -21.83
N ASN A 195 -3.90 25.68 -22.34
CA ASN A 195 -2.58 25.39 -22.94
C ASN A 195 -1.39 25.26 -21.96
N LEU A 196 -1.62 24.76 -20.75
CA LEU A 196 -0.54 24.40 -19.82
C LEU A 196 0.15 23.10 -20.28
N LYS A 197 1.48 23.08 -20.28
CA LYS A 197 2.30 21.90 -20.62
C LYS A 197 3.22 21.47 -19.49
N TYR A 198 3.52 22.36 -18.55
CA TYR A 198 4.50 22.10 -17.49
C TYR A 198 3.96 22.51 -16.12
N PHE A 199 4.38 21.80 -15.09
CA PHE A 199 4.12 22.14 -13.68
C PHE A 199 5.46 22.35 -12.96
N LEU A 200 5.62 23.48 -12.28
CA LEU A 200 6.81 23.81 -11.49
C LEU A 200 6.44 23.97 -10.02
N ASN A 201 7.11 23.22 -9.14
CA ASN A 201 7.07 23.48 -7.71
C ASN A 201 8.04 24.62 -7.35
N ASP A 202 7.55 25.85 -7.31
CA ASP A 202 8.30 27.06 -6.97
C ASP A 202 8.23 27.41 -5.48
N THR A 203 7.40 26.72 -4.70
CA THR A 203 7.31 26.91 -3.26
C THR A 203 8.40 26.08 -2.58
N GLY A 204 9.41 26.73 -2.02
CA GLY A 204 10.49 26.09 -1.23
C GLY A 204 10.05 25.61 0.17
N ASN A 205 8.77 25.24 0.34
CA ASN A 205 8.23 24.77 1.61
C ASN A 205 8.53 23.29 1.79
N ASP A 206 9.81 22.96 1.87
CA ASP A 206 10.23 21.62 2.23
C ASP A 206 9.96 21.41 3.71
N HIS A 207 8.87 20.70 4.01
CA HIS A 207 8.62 20.19 5.36
C HIS A 207 9.64 19.08 5.65
N VAL A 208 10.80 19.48 6.15
CA VAL A 208 11.90 18.59 6.54
C VAL A 208 11.88 18.43 8.05
N SER A 209 11.75 17.18 8.51
CA SER A 209 12.01 16.84 9.90
C SER A 209 13.46 16.38 10.03
N ILE A 210 14.21 17.00 10.95
CA ILE A 210 15.55 16.55 11.30
C ILE A 210 15.40 15.57 12.46
N TYR A 211 15.60 14.29 12.18
CA TYR A 211 15.62 13.26 13.20
C TYR A 211 17.04 13.11 13.71
N LYS A 212 17.22 13.33 15.02
CA LYS A 212 18.49 13.09 15.71
C LYS A 212 18.45 11.70 16.33
N ILE A 213 19.43 10.86 16.01
CA ILE A 213 19.62 9.58 16.70
C ILE A 213 20.38 9.86 18.01
N PRO A 214 19.76 9.69 19.19
CA PRO A 214 20.48 9.81 20.45
C PRO A 214 21.58 8.72 20.50
N LEU A 215 22.75 9.03 21.07
CA LEU A 215 23.97 8.20 21.18
C LEU A 215 24.92 8.20 19.97
N LEU A 216 24.42 8.24 18.73
CA LEU A 216 25.28 8.19 17.54
C LEU A 216 25.65 9.57 16.97
N ASN A 217 25.06 10.66 17.49
CA ASN A 217 25.19 12.04 16.99
C ASN A 217 24.91 12.23 15.48
N LYS A 218 24.35 11.21 14.82
CA LYS A 218 23.91 11.27 13.44
C LYS A 218 22.54 11.95 13.36
N LYS A 219 22.40 12.82 12.36
CA LYS A 219 21.14 13.47 11.99
C LYS A 219 20.78 13.00 10.60
N PHE A 220 19.52 12.67 10.37
CA PHE A 220 18.99 12.42 9.05
C PHE A 220 17.80 13.34 8.78
N GLU A 221 17.78 13.89 7.58
CA GLU A 221 16.71 14.75 7.10
C GLU A 221 15.67 13.88 6.39
N TYR A 222 14.43 13.95 6.87
CA TYR A 222 13.31 13.28 6.23
C TYR A 222 12.38 14.33 5.62
N PHE A 223 12.26 14.27 4.31
CA PHE A 223 11.32 15.09 3.56
C PHE A 223 9.94 14.44 3.68
N HIS A 224 8.93 15.20 4.11
CA HIS A 224 7.55 14.72 4.16
C HIS A 224 6.81 15.11 2.88
N PRO A 225 6.86 14.30 1.79
CA PRO A 225 6.28 14.68 0.50
C PRO A 225 4.78 14.97 0.60
N TYR A 226 4.05 14.22 1.43
CA TYR A 226 2.61 14.40 1.64
C TYR A 226 2.21 15.61 2.48
N LEU A 227 3.18 16.38 3.00
CA LEU A 227 2.91 17.67 3.66
C LEU A 227 3.30 18.85 2.78
N GLN A 228 3.93 18.60 1.64
CA GLN A 228 4.38 19.63 0.70
C GLN A 228 3.32 19.86 -0.37
N SER A 229 2.77 21.07 -0.43
CA SER A 229 1.74 21.43 -1.41
C SER A 229 2.20 21.15 -2.84
N GLY A 230 3.48 21.37 -3.16
CA GLY A 230 4.05 21.10 -4.48
C GLY A 230 3.97 19.65 -4.92
N TYR A 231 4.25 18.71 -4.03
CA TYR A 231 4.14 17.28 -4.32
C TYR A 231 2.67 16.87 -4.53
N ILE A 232 1.76 17.37 -3.68
CA ILE A 232 0.32 17.09 -3.76
C ILE A 232 -0.28 17.65 -5.05
N ASN A 233 -0.02 18.93 -5.34
CA ASN A 233 -0.54 19.61 -6.51
C ASN A 233 0.01 19.02 -7.81
N SER A 234 1.30 18.66 -7.86
CA SER A 234 1.89 17.96 -9.00
C SER A 234 1.16 16.66 -9.33
N ASN A 235 0.90 15.83 -8.31
CA ASN A 235 0.18 14.57 -8.48
C ASN A 235 -1.28 14.79 -8.92
N ILE A 236 -1.95 15.81 -8.39
CA ILE A 236 -3.33 16.16 -8.79
C ILE A 236 -3.36 16.65 -10.24
N VAL A 237 -2.45 17.53 -10.63
CA VAL A 237 -2.35 18.07 -11.99
C VAL A 237 -2.15 16.93 -12.99
N ARG A 238 -1.19 16.04 -12.74
CA ARG A 238 -0.93 14.86 -13.60
C ARG A 238 -2.09 13.87 -13.63
N SER A 239 -2.85 13.74 -12.55
CA SER A 239 -4.04 12.90 -12.52
C SER A 239 -5.19 13.48 -13.36
N ILE A 240 -5.28 14.80 -13.51
CA ILE A 240 -6.32 15.46 -14.30
C ILE A 240 -5.91 15.58 -15.76
N ASN A 241 -4.66 15.94 -16.01
CA ASN A 241 -4.07 16.04 -17.33
C ASN A 241 -2.67 15.39 -17.34
N PRO A 242 -2.54 14.12 -17.78
CA PRO A 242 -1.29 13.37 -17.74
C PRO A 242 -0.22 13.92 -18.68
N ASP A 243 -0.59 14.75 -19.66
CA ASP A 243 0.34 15.35 -20.63
C ASP A 243 1.19 16.47 -20.02
N ILE A 244 0.81 16.98 -18.84
CA ILE A 244 1.55 18.03 -18.14
C ILE A 244 2.79 17.42 -17.46
N GLN A 245 3.97 17.87 -17.86
CA GLN A 245 5.24 17.39 -17.33
C GLN A 245 5.68 18.21 -16.11
N THR A 246 6.09 17.52 -15.04
CA THR A 246 6.69 18.18 -13.86
C THR A 246 8.14 18.52 -14.16
N ILE A 247 8.51 19.79 -13.98
CA ILE A 247 9.88 20.29 -14.13
C ILE A 247 10.44 20.68 -12.77
N GLN A 248 11.76 20.55 -12.59
CA GLN A 248 12.45 20.91 -11.34
C GLN A 248 13.05 22.32 -11.36
N LYS A 249 13.31 22.89 -12.54
CA LYS A 249 13.95 24.21 -12.70
C LYS A 249 13.31 24.96 -13.88
N ASP A 250 13.14 26.27 -13.72
CA ASP A 250 12.53 27.18 -14.69
C ASP A 250 13.42 27.43 -15.93
N ASN A 251 14.72 27.09 -15.84
CA ASN A 251 15.75 27.56 -16.78
C ASN A 251 15.69 26.94 -18.18
N SER A 252 14.84 25.93 -18.44
CA SER A 252 14.80 25.21 -19.72
C SER A 252 13.66 25.63 -20.65
N ILE A 253 12.77 26.56 -20.24
CA ILE A 253 11.55 26.88 -21.00
C ILE A 253 11.46 28.38 -21.26
N THR A 254 11.47 28.75 -22.55
CA THR A 254 11.41 30.14 -23.01
C THR A 254 10.04 30.78 -22.84
N ASN A 255 8.95 30.01 -22.87
CA ASN A 255 7.60 30.53 -22.68
C ASN A 255 7.01 30.16 -21.31
N LYS A 256 7.10 31.09 -20.37
CA LYS A 256 6.62 30.94 -18.99
C LYS A 256 5.09 30.81 -18.87
N SER A 257 4.33 31.22 -19.88
CA SER A 257 2.86 31.08 -19.87
C SER A 257 2.39 29.63 -19.97
N LEU A 258 3.28 28.71 -20.36
CA LEU A 258 3.02 27.27 -20.45
C LEU A 258 3.22 26.54 -19.12
N ILE A 259 3.74 27.24 -18.11
CA ILE A 259 4.11 26.70 -16.80
C ILE A 259 3.02 27.06 -15.80
N LEU A 260 2.52 26.06 -15.08
CA LEU A 260 1.70 26.24 -13.88
C LEU A 260 2.62 26.22 -12.67
N TYR A 261 2.70 27.35 -11.96
CA TYR A 261 3.50 27.48 -10.75
C TYR A 261 2.68 27.01 -9.54
N ASN A 262 3.31 26.29 -8.61
CA ASN A 262 2.63 25.81 -7.41
C ASN A 262 2.10 26.97 -6.53
N SER A 263 2.81 28.10 -6.48
CA SER A 263 2.39 29.31 -5.76
C SER A 263 1.11 29.94 -6.29
N GLU A 264 0.73 29.65 -7.54
CA GLU A 264 -0.51 30.13 -8.16
C GLU A 264 -1.73 29.31 -7.70
N ILE A 265 -1.51 28.12 -7.12
CA ILE A 265 -2.56 27.22 -6.62
C ILE A 265 -2.87 27.53 -5.16
N LYS A 266 -3.70 28.55 -4.94
CA LYS A 266 -4.16 29.01 -3.62
C LYS A 266 -5.55 28.53 -3.24
#